data_AF-A0A174CG31-F1
#
_entry.id   AF-A0A174CG31-F1
#
_cell.length_a   1.000
_cell.length_b   1.000
_cell.length_c   1.000
_cell.angle_alpha   90.00
_cell.angle_beta   90.00
_cell.angle_gamma   90.00
#
_symmetry.space_group_name_H-M   'P 1'
#
loop_
_entity.id
_entity.type
_entity.pdbx_description
1 polymer ?
#
loop_
_entity_poly.entity_id
_entity_poly.type
_entity_poly.pdbx_seq_one_letter_code
_entity_poly.pdbx_strand_id
1 'polypeptide(L)' 'MKAKELNGYYYCFSFSDCSYDLYSIAEMSRKEAIFDAIDNGVRLYLVKYRKGIQQGKKKRIPTAKYAQKNK' A
#
# COMPACT_ATOMS: atom_id res chain seq x y z
N MET A 1 -0.98 -17.08 -18.07
CA MET A 1 0.16 -16.77 -17.19
C MET A 1 -0.23 -17.11 -15.76
N LYS A 2 0.54 -17.90 -15.00
CA LYS A 2 0.27 -18.06 -13.57
C LYS A 2 0.47 -16.70 -12.91
N ALA A 3 -0.56 -16.16 -12.26
CA ALA A 3 -0.40 -14.97 -11.43
C ALA A 3 0.74 -15.24 -10.45
N LYS A 4 1.76 -14.37 -10.43
CA LYS A 4 2.85 -14.50 -9.47
C LYS A 4 2.23 -14.47 -8.08
N GLU A 5 2.49 -15.51 -7.32
CA GLU A 5 1.96 -15.66 -5.97
C GLU A 5 2.57 -14.57 -5.08
N LEU A 6 1.71 -13.80 -4.39
CA LEU A 6 2.16 -12.69 -3.54
C LEU A 6 3.04 -13.22 -2.40
N ASN A 7 4.23 -12.65 -2.27
CA ASN A 7 5.20 -13.05 -1.27
C ASN A 7 6.12 -11.88 -0.91
N GLY A 8 6.00 -11.37 0.32
CA GLY A 8 6.74 -10.21 0.81
C GLY A 8 5.85 -9.11 1.36
N TYR A 9 6.38 -7.89 1.38
CA TYR A 9 5.66 -6.71 1.83
C TYR A 9 5.14 -5.90 0.65
N TYR A 10 3.94 -5.34 0.81
CA TYR A 10 3.26 -4.57 -0.22
C TYR A 10 2.63 -3.31 0.39
N TYR A 11 2.64 -2.24 -0.39
CA TYR A 11 1.79 -1.08 -0.17
C TYR A 11 0.39 -1.39 -0.69
N CYS A 12 -0.61 -1.21 0.17
CA CYS A 12 -2.01 -1.42 -0.13
C CYS A 12 -2.73 -0.08 -0.17
N PHE A 13 -3.18 0.31 -1.35
CA PHE A 13 -3.97 1.52 -1.60
C PHE A 13 -5.44 1.13 -1.52
N SER A 14 -6.11 1.49 -0.42
CA SER A 14 -7.50 1.09 -0.16
C SER A 14 -8.44 2.21 -0.60
N PHE A 15 -9.22 1.95 -1.65
CA PHE A 15 -10.27 2.83 -2.14
C PHE A 15 -11.59 2.60 -1.39
N SER A 16 -11.85 1.34 -1.03
CA SER A 16 -12.98 0.93 -0.17
C SER A 16 -12.58 -0.30 0.66
N ASP A 17 -13.54 -0.89 1.38
CA ASP A 17 -13.31 -2.12 2.16
C ASP A 17 -13.05 -3.34 1.26
N CYS A 18 -13.54 -3.32 0.01
CA CYS A 18 -13.43 -4.42 -0.95
C CYS A 18 -12.55 -4.11 -2.16
N SER A 19 -12.13 -2.85 -2.35
CA SER A 19 -11.31 -2.42 -3.49
C SER A 19 -9.97 -1.88 -3.02
N TYR A 20 -8.90 -2.52 -3.50
CA TYR A 20 -7.54 -2.10 -3.20
C TYR A 20 -6.56 -2.52 -4.30
N ASP A 21 -5.51 -1.71 -4.46
CA ASP A 21 -4.34 -2.06 -5.27
C ASP A 21 -3.17 -2.45 -4.38
N LEU A 22 -2.31 -3.33 -4.89
CA LEU A 22 -1.09 -3.77 -4.22
C LEU A 22 0.14 -3.47 -5.08
N TYR A 23 1.10 -2.79 -4.47
CA TYR A 23 2.42 -2.53 -5.07
C TYR A 23 3.50 -3.14 -4.20
N SER A 24 4.42 -3.89 -4.79
CA SER A 24 5.53 -4.47 -4.05
C SER A 24 6.43 -3.35 -3.50
N ILE A 25 6.94 -3.51 -2.28
CA ILE A 25 7.94 -2.55 -1.75
C ILE A 25 9.23 -2.53 -2.57
N ALA A 26 9.45 -3.53 -3.43
CA ALA A 26 10.57 -3.59 -4.36
C ALA A 26 10.35 -2.73 -5.61
N GLU A 27 9.10 -2.40 -5.93
CA GLU A 27 8.72 -1.67 -7.15
C GLU A 27 8.40 -0.20 -6.88
N MET A 28 8.01 0.13 -5.64
CA MET A 28 7.62 1.47 -5.26
C MET A 28 8.26 1.85 -3.93
N SER A 29 8.86 3.04 -3.84
CA SER A 29 9.42 3.52 -2.58
C SER A 29 8.32 3.95 -1.63
N ARG A 30 8.64 4.04 -0.33
CA ARG A 30 7.69 4.51 0.68
C ARG A 30 7.22 5.94 0.42
N LYS A 31 8.11 6.80 -0.07
CA LYS A 31 7.83 8.22 -0.29
C LYS A 31 6.87 8.40 -1.48
N GLU A 32 7.12 7.69 -2.58
CA GLU A 32 6.22 7.65 -3.74
C GLU A 32 4.85 7.13 -3.33
N ALA A 33 4.77 6.00 -2.62
CA ALA A 33 3.50 5.44 -2.21
C ALA A 33 2.65 6.40 -1.34
N ILE A 34 3.32 7.19 -0.49
CA ILE A 34 2.66 8.19 0.33
C ILE A 34 2.10 9.33 -0.51
N PHE A 35 2.85 9.84 -1.49
CA PHE A 35 2.38 10.93 -2.36
C PHE A 35 1.25 10.47 -3.26
N ASP A 36 1.40 9.32 -3.91
CA ASP A 36 0.34 8.74 -4.73
C ASP A 36 -0.94 8.53 -3.91
N ALA A 37 -0.83 8.08 -2.66
CA ALA A 37 -2.00 7.91 -1.80
C ALA A 37 -2.68 9.23 -1.43
N ILE A 38 -1.90 10.31 -1.26
CA ILE A 38 -2.42 11.66 -1.01
C ILE A 38 -3.13 12.19 -2.25
N ASP A 39 -2.48 12.11 -3.41
CA ASP A 39 -2.99 12.65 -4.68
C ASP A 39 -4.28 11.95 -5.10
N ASN A 40 -4.39 10.65 -4.85
CA ASN A 40 -5.60 9.86 -5.11
C ASN A 40 -6.63 9.93 -3.96
N GLY A 41 -6.31 10.56 -2.82
CA GLY A 41 -7.21 10.66 -1.68
C GLY A 41 -7.52 9.32 -0.98
N VAL A 42 -6.63 8.34 -1.06
CA VAL A 42 -6.86 6.96 -0.57
C VAL A 42 -6.12 6.64 0.72
N ARG A 43 -6.55 5.58 1.41
CA ARG A 43 -5.89 5.10 2.62
C ARG A 43 -4.74 4.17 2.26
N LEU A 44 -3.55 4.49 2.75
CA LEU A 44 -2.37 3.66 2.55
C LEU A 44 -2.12 2.71 3.74
N TYR A 45 -1.85 1.44 3.42
CA TYR A 45 -1.48 0.42 4.39
C TYR A 45 -0.22 -0.33 3.97
N LEU A 46 0.50 -0.88 4.93
CA LEU A 46 1.51 -1.90 4.73
C LEU A 46 0.93 -3.27 5.08
N VAL A 47 1.03 -4.20 4.16
CA VAL A 47 0.56 -5.59 4.32
C VAL A 47 1.68 -6.56 3.98
N LYS A 48 1.64 -7.74 4.60
CA LYS A 48 2.58 -8.83 4.32
C LYS A 48 1.82 -9.98 3.72
N TYR A 49 2.35 -10.58 2.67
CA TYR A 49 1.85 -11.80 2.06
C TYR A 49 2.91 -12.90 2.14
N ARG A 50 2.45 -14.15 2.27
CA ARG A 50 3.27 -15.36 2.12
C ARG A 50 2.42 -16.39 1.40
N LYS A 51 2.91 -16.88 0.26
CA LYS A 51 2.16 -17.85 -0.57
C LYS A 51 0.73 -17.38 -0.86
N GLY A 52 0.58 -16.13 -1.30
CA GLY A 52 -0.72 -15.54 -1.65
C GLY A 52 -1.63 -15.20 -0.46
N ILE A 53 -1.27 -15.59 0.77
CA ILE A 53 -2.09 -15.37 1.97
C ILE A 53 -1.58 -14.16 2.75
N GLN A 54 -2.47 -13.23 3.06
CA GLN A 54 -2.15 -12.09 3.93
C GLN A 54 -1.79 -12.57 5.32
N GLN A 55 -0.66 -12.11 5.83
CA GLN A 55 -0.13 -12.44 7.14
C GLN A 55 -0.45 -11.30 8.12
N GLY A 56 -1.27 -11.60 9.12
CA GLY A 56 -1.62 -10.65 10.18
C GLY A 56 -2.47 -9.46 9.71
N LYS A 57 -2.47 -8.39 10.53
CA LYS A 57 -3.30 -7.19 10.32
C LYS A 57 -2.60 -6.17 9.41
N LYS A 58 -3.40 -5.45 8.62
CA LYS A 58 -2.95 -4.29 7.84
C LYS A 58 -2.42 -3.20 8.78
N LYS A 59 -1.26 -2.63 8.49
CA LYS A 59 -0.69 -1.51 9.26
C LYS A 59 -0.91 -0.21 8.51
N ARG A 60 -1.73 0.70 9.04
CA ARG A 60 -2.00 2.00 8.39
C ARG A 60 -0.73 2.84 8.36
N ILE A 61 -0.44 3.44 7.21
CA ILE A 61 0.62 4.45 7.05
C ILE A 61 -0.02 5.83 7.10
N PRO A 62 0.31 6.68 8.08
CA PRO A 62 -0.23 8.03 8.15
C PRO A 62 0.33 8.91 7.01
N THR A 63 -0.57 9.45 6.19
CA THR A 63 -0.23 10.34 5.07
C THR A 63 -0.37 11.83 5.44
N ALA A 64 -1.17 12.18 6.45
CA ALA A 64 -1.46 13.56 6.85
C ALA A 64 -0.21 14.41 7.16
N LYS A 65 0.84 13.80 7.73
CA LYS A 65 2.10 14.48 8.04
C LYS A 65 2.85 14.96 6.79
N TYR A 66 2.64 14.30 5.65
CA TYR A 66 3.32 14.61 4.39
C TYR A 66 2.51 15.61 3.55
N ALA A 67 1.18 15.59 3.67
CA ALA A 67 0.30 16.56 3.00
C ALA A 67 0.54 18.00 3.45
N GLN A 68 0.95 18.22 4.70
CA GLN A 68 1.25 19.56 5.24
C GLN A 68 2.56 20.15 4.72
N LYS A 69 3.47 19.33 4.18
CA LYS A 69 4.81 19.78 3.78
C LYS A 69 4.87 20.35 2.36
N ASN A 70 3.79 20.22 1.59
CA ASN A 70 3.67 20.67 0.20
C ASN A 70 2.68 21.84 0.01
N LYS A 71 2.30 22.53 1.09
CA LYS A 71 1.63 23.84 1.04
C LYS A 71 2.63 24.92 1.38
#